data_AF-A0A4Y5WRL7-F1
#
_entry.id   AF-A0A4Y5WRL7-F1
#
_cell.length_a   1.000
_cell.length_b   1.000
_cell.length_c   1.000
_cell.angle_alpha   90.00
_cell.angle_beta   90.00
_cell.angle_gamma   90.00
#
_symmetry.space_group_name_H-M   'P 1'
#
loop_
_entity.id
_entity.type
_entity.pdbx_description
1 polymer ?
#
loop_
_entity_poly.entity_id
_entity_poly.type
_entity_poly.pdbx_seq_one_letter_code
_entity_poly.pdbx_strand_id
1 'polypeptide(L)' 'CPPNFEHQIPKLEPLQTPRTPPTPPPGGPGGGNPGDQDAICAGCGARITDRFYLQAVDRRWHAACL' A
#
# COMPACT_ATOMS: atom_id res chain seq x y z
N CYS A 1 13.40 6.15 -61.64
CA CYS A 1 12.28 5.84 -60.72
C CYS A 1 12.56 4.55 -59.95
N PRO A 2 12.93 4.62 -58.67
CA PRO A 2 12.56 3.60 -57.70
C PRO A 2 11.25 4.01 -56.99
N PRO A 3 10.29 3.09 -56.83
CA PRO A 3 8.93 3.39 -56.41
C PRO A 3 8.70 3.22 -54.90
N ASN A 4 7.53 3.69 -54.50
CA ASN A 4 6.66 3.09 -53.48
C ASN A 4 6.78 3.60 -52.03
N PHE A 5 6.29 4.84 -51.86
CA PHE A 5 5.93 5.51 -50.60
C PHE A 5 4.67 4.88 -49.94
N GLU A 6 4.61 3.56 -49.74
CA GLU A 6 3.38 2.90 -49.26
C GLU A 6 3.57 1.95 -48.05
N HIS A 7 4.63 2.09 -47.24
CA HIS A 7 4.88 1.12 -46.16
C HIS A 7 5.34 1.62 -44.80
N GLN A 8 5.31 2.93 -44.49
CA GLN A 8 5.63 3.34 -43.11
C GLN A 8 4.72 4.41 -42.52
N ILE A 9 3.44 4.36 -42.85
CA ILE A 9 2.43 4.96 -41.97
C ILE A 9 2.70 4.38 -40.56
N PRO A 10 3.01 5.20 -39.54
CA PRO A 10 3.20 4.70 -38.19
C PRO A 10 1.98 3.87 -37.83
N LYS A 11 2.20 2.60 -37.48
CA LYS A 11 1.13 1.68 -37.11
C LYS A 11 0.38 2.32 -35.95
N LEU A 12 -0.75 2.93 -36.25
CA LEU A 12 -1.72 3.37 -35.25
C LEU A 12 -2.27 2.06 -34.70
N GLU A 13 -1.56 1.47 -33.75
CA GLU A 13 -1.99 0.26 -33.07
C GLU A 13 -3.43 0.52 -32.58
N PRO A 14 -4.43 -0.24 -33.07
CA PRO A 14 -5.78 -0.13 -32.57
C PRO A 14 -5.70 -0.46 -31.09
N LEU A 15 -6.15 0.49 -30.26
CA LEU A 15 -6.12 0.46 -28.80
C LEU A 15 -6.04 -0.97 -28.29
N GLN A 16 -4.84 -1.34 -27.82
CA GLN A 16 -4.62 -2.60 -27.14
C GLN A 16 -5.73 -2.72 -26.12
N THR A 17 -6.69 -3.62 -26.36
CA THR A 17 -7.63 -3.99 -25.32
C THR A 17 -6.76 -4.54 -24.20
N PRO A 18 -6.70 -3.91 -23.02
CA PRO A 18 -5.91 -4.43 -21.93
C PRO A 18 -6.58 -5.73 -21.51
N ARG A 19 -6.16 -6.85 -22.11
CA ARG A 19 -6.57 -8.20 -21.75
C ARG A 19 -5.85 -8.58 -20.47
N THR A 20 -6.14 -7.84 -19.41
CA THR A 20 -6.08 -8.14 -17.98
C THR A 20 -5.96 -6.80 -17.26
N PRO A 21 -6.90 -6.43 -16.36
CA PRO A 21 -6.49 -5.53 -15.28
C PRO A 21 -5.28 -6.18 -14.59
N PRO A 22 -4.23 -5.44 -14.22
CA PRO A 22 -3.26 -5.98 -13.28
C PRO A 22 -4.09 -6.40 -12.08
N THR A 23 -4.11 -7.69 -11.79
CA THR A 23 -4.67 -8.21 -10.54
C THR A 23 -4.09 -7.32 -9.44
N PRO A 24 -4.89 -6.56 -8.66
CA PRO A 24 -4.34 -5.93 -7.48
C PRO A 24 -3.73 -7.06 -6.65
N PRO A 25 -2.49 -6.93 -6.16
CA PRO A 25 -1.90 -7.95 -5.31
C PRO A 25 -2.90 -8.28 -4.19
N PRO A 26 -3.31 -9.54 -4.00
CA PRO A 26 -4.14 -9.91 -2.86
C PRO A 26 -3.29 -9.69 -1.62
N GLY A 27 -3.64 -8.63 -0.88
CA GLY A 27 -2.89 -8.21 0.29
C GLY A 27 -1.85 -7.15 -0.06
N GLY A 28 -2.29 -5.89 -0.11
CA GLY A 28 -1.53 -4.94 0.67
C GLY A 28 -1.55 -5.48 2.10
N PRO A 29 -0.41 -5.83 2.73
CA PRO A 29 -0.41 -5.73 4.17
C PRO A 29 -0.79 -4.27 4.41
N GLY A 30 -1.91 -4.07 5.10
CA GLY A 30 -2.25 -2.75 5.61
C GLY A 30 -0.96 -2.13 6.16
N GLY A 31 -0.77 -0.84 5.92
CA GLY A 31 0.41 -0.08 6.34
C GLY A 31 0.61 0.00 7.86
N GLY A 32 0.34 -1.08 8.60
CA GLY A 32 0.97 -1.38 9.87
C GLY A 32 2.45 -1.57 9.59
N ASN A 33 3.19 -0.52 9.91
CA ASN A 33 4.63 -0.54 9.89
C ASN A 33 5.10 -1.75 10.73
N PRO A 34 6.18 -2.47 10.34
CA PRO A 34 6.72 -3.56 11.15
C PRO A 34 7.22 -3.15 12.56
N GLY A 35 7.04 -1.89 12.96
CA GLY A 35 7.20 -1.40 14.33
C GLY A 35 5.92 -1.42 15.18
N ASP A 36 4.76 -1.76 14.61
CA ASP A 36 3.47 -1.91 15.32
C ASP A 36 3.34 -3.28 16.03
N GLN A 37 4.44 -4.04 16.07
CA GLN A 37 4.51 -5.31 16.78
C GLN A 37 4.29 -5.05 18.28
N ASP A 38 3.06 -5.34 18.71
CA ASP A 38 2.71 -5.69 20.09
C ASP A 38 2.92 -4.62 21.16
N ALA A 39 2.44 -3.41 20.91
CA ALA A 39 2.24 -2.45 21.98
C ALA A 39 1.01 -2.82 22.81
N ILE A 40 1.20 -3.36 24.03
CA ILE A 40 0.10 -3.60 24.97
C ILE A 40 -0.05 -2.39 25.88
N CYS A 41 -1.27 -1.87 25.98
CA CYS A 41 -1.60 -0.78 26.89
C CYS A 41 -1.53 -1.26 28.34
N ALA A 42 -0.74 -0.59 29.18
CA ALA A 42 -0.62 -0.94 30.59
C ALA A 42 -1.85 -0.58 31.44
N GLY A 43 -2.77 0.25 30.93
CA GLY A 43 -4.01 0.62 31.63
C GLY A 43 -5.17 -0.34 31.38
N CYS A 44 -5.42 -0.71 30.11
CA CYS A 44 -6.54 -1.58 29.73
C CYS A 44 -6.14 -3.00 29.31
N GLY A 45 -4.85 -3.29 29.14
CA GLY A 45 -4.36 -4.61 28.73
C GLY A 45 -4.60 -4.97 27.26
N ALA A 46 -5.21 -4.08 26.47
CA ALA A 46 -5.46 -4.30 25.05
C ALA A 46 -4.24 -3.92 24.19
N ARG A 47 -4.14 -4.50 22.98
CA ARG A 47 -3.19 -4.04 21.96
C ARG A 47 -3.53 -2.61 21.53
N ILE A 48 -2.53 -1.77 21.53
CA ILE A 48 -2.54 -0.42 20.99
C ILE A 48 -2.44 -0.55 19.49
N THR A 49 -3.55 -0.24 18.81
CA THR A 49 -3.63 -0.14 17.34
C THR A 49 -3.61 1.31 16.87
N ASP A 50 -3.45 2.25 17.80
CA ASP A 50 -3.43 3.67 17.54
C ASP A 50 -2.15 4.10 16.83
N ARG A 51 -2.30 5.08 15.93
CA ARG A 51 -1.18 5.72 15.24
C ARG A 51 -0.23 6.42 16.22
N PHE A 52 -0.76 6.93 17.33
CA PHE A 52 0.00 7.65 18.35
C PHE A 52 -0.35 7.11 19.72
N TYR A 53 0.67 6.78 20.50
CA TYR A 53 0.54 6.29 21.86
C TYR A 53 1.52 6.99 22.79
N LEU A 54 1.25 6.89 24.08
CA LEU A 54 2.09 7.48 25.11
C LEU A 54 3.06 6.42 25.65
N GLN A 55 4.32 6.80 25.83
CA GLN A 55 5.33 5.99 26.52
C GLN A 55 5.65 6.65 27.86
N ALA A 56 5.31 5.96 28.94
CA ALA A 56 5.48 6.45 30.30
C ALA A 56 5.91 5.31 31.22
N VAL A 57 6.93 5.55 32.05
CA VAL A 57 7.48 4.58 33.02
C VAL A 57 7.86 3.25 32.35
N ASP A 58 8.54 3.34 31.21
CA ASP A 58 8.97 2.19 30.38
C ASP A 58 7.81 1.36 29.79
N ARG A 59 6.56 1.81 29.95
CA ARG A 59 5.36 1.14 29.44
C ARG A 59 4.64 1.98 28.39
N ARG A 60 3.79 1.33 27.60
CA ARG A 60 2.99 1.96 26.53
C ARG A 60 1.53 2.09 26.97
N TRP A 61 0.86 3.18 26.57
CA TRP A 61 -0.50 3.52 26.97
C TRP A 61 -1.26 4.19 25.82
N HIS A 62 -2.57 3.95 25.73
CA HIS A 62 -3.44 4.82 24.92
C HIS A 62 -3.47 6.23 25.51
N ALA A 63 -3.75 7.24 24.67
CA ALA A 63 -3.94 8.61 25.12
C ALA A 63 -5.07 8.76 26.16
N ALA A 64 -6.06 7.85 26.18
CA ALA A 64 -7.16 7.84 27.13
C ALA A 64 -6.92 6.96 28.37
N CYS A 65 -5.84 6.16 28.41
CA CYS A 65 -5.56 5.22 29.49
C CYS A 65 -4.49 5.69 30.47
N LEU A 66 -3.77 6.77 30.13
CA LEU A 66 -2.75 7.40 30.97
C LEU A 66 -3.32 8.67 31.62
#